data_AF-A0A6G2DVV4-F1
#
_entry.id   AF-A0A6G2DVV4-F1
#
_cell.length_a   1.000
_cell.length_b   1.000
_cell.length_c   1.000
_cell.angle_alpha   90.00
_cell.angle_beta   90.00
_cell.angle_gamma   90.00
#
_symmetry.space_group_name_H-M   'P 1'
#
loop_
_entity.id
_entity.type
_entity.pdbx_description
1 polymer ?
#
loop_
_entity_poly.entity_id
_entity_poly.type
_entity_poly.pdbx_seq_one_letter_code
_entity_poly.pdbx_strand_id
1 'polypeptide(L)'
;MPTLEISQAKLDFVKKAEEYYNALCTNLQLSGDDLKVFSITSVKSGEGKTTTSTNIAWAFAHAGYKTLLIDGDIRNSVMLGVFKARDK
;
A
#
# COMPACT_ATOMS: atom_id res chain seq x y z
N MET A 1 -16.13 -0.63 -15.74
CA MET A 1 -15.33 -1.67 -15.07
C MET A 1 -15.61 -1.59 -13.58
N PRO A 2 -15.70 -2.71 -12.85
CA PRO A 2 -15.79 -2.66 -11.40
C PRO A 2 -14.52 -2.00 -10.83
N THR A 3 -14.69 -1.04 -9.94
CA THR A 3 -13.60 -0.36 -9.25
C THR A 3 -13.63 -0.75 -7.78
N LEU A 4 -12.46 -1.05 -7.23
CA LEU A 4 -12.31 -1.25 -5.80
C LEU A 4 -11.83 0.04 -5.15
N GLU A 5 -12.40 0.37 -4.00
CA GLU A 5 -12.02 1.53 -3.20
C GLU A 5 -11.46 1.08 -1.87
N ILE A 6 -10.52 1.85 -1.33
CA ILE A 6 -9.99 1.61 0.02
C ILE A 6 -11.14 1.78 1.01
N SER A 7 -11.32 0.81 1.92
CA SER A 7 -12.36 0.87 2.93
C SER A 7 -12.21 2.11 3.83
N GLN A 8 -13.32 2.70 4.28
CA GLN A 8 -13.29 3.94 5.07
C GLN A 8 -12.37 3.85 6.30
N ALA A 9 -12.48 2.76 7.07
CA ALA A 9 -11.63 2.53 8.24
C ALA A 9 -10.13 2.48 7.86
N LYS A 10 -9.80 1.93 6.70
CA LYS A 10 -8.42 1.90 6.22
C LYS A 10 -7.97 3.27 5.71
N LEU A 11 -8.85 4.01 5.04
CA LEU A 11 -8.57 5.37 4.57
C LEU A 11 -8.27 6.32 5.74
N ASP A 12 -9.02 6.23 6.84
CA ASP A 12 -8.78 7.04 8.04
C ASP A 12 -7.40 6.73 8.66
N PHE A 13 -7.03 5.46 8.70
CA PHE A 13 -5.70 5.04 9.14
C PHE A 13 -4.59 5.58 8.21
N VAL A 14 -4.79 5.48 6.89
CA VAL A 14 -3.83 5.96 5.88
C VAL A 14 -3.55 7.45 6.09
N LYS A 15 -4.61 8.27 6.21
CA LYS A 15 -4.49 9.70 6.49
C LYS A 15 -3.75 9.99 7.81
N LYS A 16 -4.04 9.23 8.87
CA LYS A 16 -3.36 9.40 10.16
C LYS A 16 -1.86 9.09 10.10
N ALA A 17 -1.45 8.15 9.24
CA ALA A 17 -0.07 7.71 9.09
C ALA A 17 0.66 8.37 7.90
N GLU A 18 0.03 9.32 7.22
CA GLU A 18 0.48 9.86 5.94
C GLU A 18 1.91 10.41 5.99
N GLU A 19 2.23 11.29 6.93
CA GLU A 19 3.58 11.87 7.07
C GLU A 19 4.67 10.81 7.27
N TYR A 20 4.36 9.75 8.03
CA TYR A 20 5.29 8.64 8.24
C TYR A 20 5.58 7.91 6.92
N TYR A 21 4.54 7.63 6.12
CA TYR A 21 4.70 6.93 4.85
C TYR A 21 5.29 7.83 3.76
N ASN A 22 5.04 9.13 3.78
CA ASN A 22 5.69 10.10 2.90
C ASN A 22 7.20 10.13 3.15
N ALA A 23 7.63 10.21 4.41
CA ALA A 23 9.05 10.12 4.79
C ALA A 23 9.67 8.78 4.35
N LEU A 24 8.95 7.66 4.52
CA LEU A 24 9.41 6.36 4.07
C LEU A 24 9.58 6.30 2.54
N CYS A 25 8.64 6.84 1.77
CA CYS A 25 8.74 6.87 0.31
C CYS A 25 9.90 7.75 -0.18
N THR A 26 10.21 8.85 0.51
CA THR A 26 11.41 9.66 0.24
C THR A 26 12.68 8.85 0.48
N ASN A 27 12.77 8.13 1.60
CA ASN A 27 13.93 7.28 1.88
C ASN A 27 14.09 6.16 0.84
N LEU A 28 12.99 5.56 0.40
CA LEU A 28 13.01 4.55 -0.67
C LEU A 28 13.53 5.15 -1.99
N GLN A 29 13.07 6.34 -2.37
CA GLN A 29 13.54 7.05 -3.58
C GLN A 29 15.02 7.41 -3.51
N LEU A 30 15.54 7.72 -2.33
CA LEU A 30 16.96 8.06 -2.12
C LEU A 30 17.86 6.84 -1.92
N SER A 31 17.29 5.63 -1.82
CA SER A 31 18.07 4.40 -1.54
C SER A 31 18.81 3.83 -2.74
N GLY A 32 18.59 4.37 -3.95
CA GLY A 32 19.28 3.96 -5.16
C GLY A 32 18.70 4.62 -6.40
N ASP A 33 19.36 4.42 -7.53
CA ASP A 33 18.97 5.00 -8.82
C ASP A 33 17.91 4.13 -9.53
N ASP A 34 16.93 4.78 -10.18
CA ASP A 34 15.88 4.15 -10.99
C ASP A 34 15.09 3.00 -10.31
N LEU A 35 14.89 3.09 -9.00
CA LEU A 35 14.10 2.12 -8.24
C LEU A 35 12.61 2.21 -8.59
N LYS A 36 12.09 1.19 -9.27
CA LYS A 36 10.68 1.11 -9.71
C LYS A 36 9.87 0.01 -9.03
N VAL A 37 10.55 -1.00 -8.47
CA VAL A 37 9.89 -2.20 -7.93
C VAL A 37 10.40 -2.46 -6.51
N PHE A 38 9.47 -2.56 -5.57
CA PHE A 38 9.74 -2.84 -4.17
C PHE A 38 9.02 -4.11 -3.75
N SER A 39 9.73 -5.04 -3.12
CA SER A 39 9.13 -6.21 -2.47
C SER A 39 9.04 -5.97 -0.96
N ILE A 40 7.86 -6.20 -0.39
CA ILE A 40 7.59 -5.99 1.04
C ILE A 40 7.30 -7.35 1.67
N THR A 41 8.12 -7.73 2.64
CA THR A 41 8.04 -9.02 3.33
C THR A 41 8.25 -8.84 4.83
N SER A 42 7.92 -9.87 5.60
CA SER A 42 8.08 -9.92 7.06
C SER A 42 8.44 -11.34 7.51
N VAL A 43 8.92 -11.50 8.73
CA VAL A 43 9.36 -12.81 9.26
C VAL A 43 8.15 -13.66 9.64
N LYS A 44 7.10 -13.03 10.19
CA LYS A 44 5.89 -13.69 10.65
C LYS A 44 4.63 -13.05 10.06
N SER A 45 3.55 -13.82 10.07
CA SER A 45 2.22 -13.28 9.80
C SER A 45 1.82 -12.27 10.88
N GLY A 46 1.03 -11.27 10.50
CA GLY A 46 0.54 -10.24 11.43
C GLY A 46 1.50 -9.07 11.69
N GLU A 47 2.70 -9.05 11.13
CA GLU A 47 3.69 -7.97 11.33
C GLU A 47 3.41 -6.69 10.52
N GLY A 48 2.24 -6.59 9.89
CA GLY A 48 1.83 -5.38 9.20
C GLY A 48 2.26 -5.27 7.74
N LYS A 49 2.87 -6.31 7.13
CA LYS A 49 3.29 -6.33 5.71
C LYS A 49 2.25 -5.79 4.71
N THR A 50 0.99 -6.22 4.83
CA THR A 50 -0.11 -5.73 3.98
C THR A 50 -0.48 -4.29 4.28
N THR A 51 -0.46 -3.89 5.55
CA THR A 51 -0.69 -2.48 5.92
C THR A 51 0.39 -1.58 5.35
N THR A 52 1.66 -1.94 5.51
CA THR A 52 2.80 -1.17 5.03
C THR A 52 2.80 -1.06 3.51
N SER A 53 2.60 -2.18 2.80
CA SER A 53 2.54 -2.17 1.33
C SER A 53 1.38 -1.36 0.77
N THR A 54 0.18 -1.45 1.34
CA THR A 54 -0.95 -0.61 0.93
C THR A 54 -0.67 0.88 1.13
N ASN A 55 -0.10 1.27 2.28
CA ASN A 55 0.16 2.68 2.58
C ASN A 55 1.27 3.26 1.71
N ILE A 56 2.35 2.51 1.46
CA ILE A 56 3.41 2.91 0.52
C ILE A 56 2.84 3.09 -0.88
N ALA A 57 2.03 2.14 -1.35
CA ALA A 57 1.39 2.25 -2.65
C ALA A 57 0.45 3.46 -2.74
N TRP A 58 -0.31 3.73 -1.68
CA TRP A 58 -1.16 4.91 -1.59
C TRP A 58 -0.34 6.21 -1.60
N ALA A 59 0.75 6.30 -0.82
CA ALA A 59 1.58 7.48 -0.73
C ALA A 59 2.26 7.81 -2.08
N PHE A 60 2.81 6.81 -2.77
CA PHE A 60 3.34 7.00 -4.13
C PHE A 60 2.24 7.44 -5.11
N ALA A 61 1.05 6.80 -5.07
CA ALA A 61 -0.07 7.22 -5.91
C ALA A 61 -0.53 8.64 -5.61
N HIS A 62 -0.59 9.03 -4.34
CA HIS A 62 -1.00 10.36 -3.88
C HIS A 62 0.01 11.43 -4.29
N ALA A 63 1.31 11.09 -4.28
CA ALA A 63 2.39 11.94 -4.78
C ALA A 63 2.43 12.04 -6.33
N GLY A 64 1.51 11.38 -7.05
CA GLY A 64 1.36 11.48 -8.50
C GLY A 64 2.08 10.39 -9.31
N TYR A 65 2.69 9.39 -8.66
CA TYR A 65 3.31 8.28 -9.36
C TYR A 65 2.27 7.27 -9.85
N LYS A 66 2.47 6.77 -11.07
CA LYS A 66 1.72 5.61 -11.60
C LYS A 66 2.10 4.37 -10.80
N THR A 67 1.27 4.02 -9.83
CA THR A 67 1.60 3.01 -8.83
C THR A 67 0.74 1.77 -8.99
N LEU A 68 1.39 0.60 -8.95
CA LEU A 68 0.74 -0.71 -8.97
C LEU A 68 1.06 -1.44 -7.67
N LEU A 69 0.03 -1.84 -6.93
CA LEU A 69 0.15 -2.75 -5.80
C LEU A 69 -0.18 -4.16 -6.27
N ILE A 70 0.76 -5.09 -6.09
CA ILE A 70 0.59 -6.51 -6.42
C ILE A 70 0.52 -7.30 -5.11
N ASP A 71 -0.55 -8.06 -4.92
CA ASP A 71 -0.63 -9.01 -3.80
C ASP A 71 0.06 -10.33 -4.19
N GLY A 72 1.24 -10.55 -3.61
CA GLY A 72 2.00 -11.78 -3.79
C GLY A 72 1.64 -12.90 -2.78
N ASP A 73 0.81 -12.63 -1.76
CA ASP A 73 0.42 -13.62 -0.74
C ASP A 73 -0.81 -14.40 -1.19
N ILE A 74 -0.61 -15.37 -2.10
CA ILE A 74 -1.69 -16.19 -2.65
C ILE A 74 -2.34 -17.14 -1.62
N ARG A 75 -1.71 -17.35 -0.46
CA ARG A 75 -2.17 -18.30 0.56
C ARG A 75 -3.02 -17.63 1.63
N ASN A 76 -2.63 -16.44 2.06
CA ASN A 76 -3.26 -15.73 3.16
C ASN A 76 -3.53 -14.26 2.78
N SER A 77 -3.98 -14.02 1.55
CA SER A 77 -4.38 -12.69 1.10
C SER A 77 -5.45 -12.12 2.02
N VAL A 78 -5.26 -10.86 2.43
CA VAL A 78 -6.21 -10.09 3.23
C VAL A 78 -6.70 -8.83 2.49
N MET A 79 -6.48 -8.76 1.18
CA MET A 79 -6.78 -7.55 0.38
C MET A 79 -8.26 -7.21 0.33
N LEU A 80 -9.16 -8.19 0.47
CA LEU A 80 -10.61 -7.97 0.54
C LEU A 80 -11.03 -7.09 1.74
N GLY A 81 -10.27 -7.12 2.84
CA GLY A 81 -10.50 -6.24 3.99
C GLY A 81 -10.00 -4.80 3.77
N VAL A 82 -9.04 -4.63 2.86
CA VAL A 82 -8.43 -3.35 2.50
C VAL A 82 -9.26 -2.64 1.44
N PHE A 83 -9.64 -3.36 0.39
CA PHE A 83 -10.35 -2.84 -0.76
C PHE A 83 -11.76 -3.43 -0.84
N LYS A 84 -12.76 -2.56 -0.96
CA LYS A 84 -14.17 -2.94 -1.13
C LYS A 84 -14.62 -2.64 -2.55
N ALA A 85 -15.46 -3.50 -3.11
CA ALA A 85 -16.14 -3.19 -4.35
C ALA A 85 -17.09 -2.01 -4.14
N ARG A 86 -17.07 -1.07 -5.08
CA ARG A 86 -18.13 -0.06 -5.17
C ARG A 86 -19.25 -0.66 -6.01
N ASP A 87 -20.36 -0.99 -5.37
CA ASP A 87 -21.60 -1.29 -6.11
C ASP A 87 -22.06 -0.02 -6.82
N LYS A 88 -22.50 -0.16 -8.07
CA LYS A 88 -22.99 0.96 -8.89
C LYS A 88 -24.23 1.61 -8.28
#